data_AF-A0A1S4DR64-F1
#
_entry.id   AF-A0A1S4DR64-F1
#
_cell.length_a   1.000
_cell.length_b   1.000
_cell.length_c   1.000
_cell.angle_alpha   90.00
_cell.angle_beta   90.00
_cell.angle_gamma   90.00
#
_symmetry.space_group_name_H-M   'P 1'
#
loop_
_entity.id
_entity.type
_entity.pdbx_description
1 polymer ?
#
loop_
_entity_poly.entity_id
_entity_poly.type
_entity_poly.pdbx_seq_one_letter_code
_entity_poly.pdbx_strand_id
1 'polypeptide(L)'
;YRDRASLSSTCRTWRTLGVSPSLWQVLDLRPHKCDSDAAVALAPRCRNLQKLRFRGAESADAIIQLQAKSLCEISGDYCRKITDATLSVIAARHESLESLQLGPDFCERISSDAIKAIAICCPQLRRLRLSGIREVDGDAINALARHCRNLMDIGLIDCLNVDELALGNVLSLRFLSVAGTTNMKWSLALQNWSKLPNLMGLDVSRTDIIPNAVLRLFSSSPCLKILCALYCPALEQDANFVSNNNHKGKLLLSFFTDIFKEVASLFADTTNKERNVFMEWRNLKTKDRKMDDVMNWLEWILSHSLLRIAESNPQGLDNFWLSQGAYLLLSLMRSAQEEVQERAATGLATFVVIDDENASIHSGRAEAVMRDGGIGLLLNLARSWREGLQTGRAIANLSVNANVAKAVAEEGGISILANLARSMNRLVAEEAAGGLWNLSVGEEHKAAIAEAGGVKALVDLIFKWSVTGGEGVLERAAGALANLAADDKCSMEVATVGGVHALVKLAQNCKSEGVQEQAARALANLAAHGDSNSNNAAVGQEAGALEALVQLTRSPHDGVR
;
A
#
# COMPACT_ATOMS: atom_id res chain seq x y z
N TYR A 1 -3.81 11.41 13.83
CA TYR A 1 -3.99 12.72 13.17
C TYR A 1 -5.42 13.17 13.26
N ARG A 2 -6.36 12.29 12.90
CA ARG A 2 -7.74 12.31 13.38
C ARG A 2 -7.82 12.60 14.89
N ASP A 3 -6.98 12.00 15.74
CA ASP A 3 -6.97 12.36 17.17
C ASP A 3 -6.63 13.83 17.48
N ARG A 4 -5.70 14.48 16.76
CA ARG A 4 -5.32 15.88 17.05
C ARG A 4 -6.35 16.89 16.52
N ALA A 5 -7.01 16.57 15.41
CA ALA A 5 -8.14 17.35 14.90
C ALA A 5 -9.44 17.06 15.69
N SER A 6 -9.68 15.81 16.11
CA SER A 6 -10.78 15.39 16.97
C SER A 6 -10.61 15.89 18.41
N LEU A 7 -9.38 16.08 18.88
CA LEU A 7 -9.10 16.83 20.12
C LEU A 7 -9.76 18.20 20.04
N SER A 8 -9.73 18.86 18.88
CA SER A 8 -10.37 20.17 18.72
C SER A 8 -11.90 20.15 18.71
N SER A 9 -12.52 18.97 18.61
CA SER A 9 -13.97 18.77 18.73
C SER A 9 -14.42 18.31 20.12
N THR A 10 -13.52 18.01 21.07
CA THR A 10 -13.93 17.55 22.42
C THR A 10 -14.35 18.70 23.33
N CYS A 11 -13.50 19.72 23.51
CA CYS A 11 -13.83 20.92 24.28
C CYS A 11 -12.97 22.13 23.87
N ARG A 12 -13.28 23.33 24.38
CA ARG A 12 -12.55 24.57 24.04
C ARG A 12 -11.05 24.47 24.38
N THR A 13 -10.70 23.88 25.51
CA THR A 13 -9.30 23.70 25.93
C THR A 13 -8.52 22.83 24.95
N TRP A 14 -9.09 21.69 24.55
CA TRP A 14 -8.47 20.80 23.57
C TRP A 14 -8.46 21.39 22.15
N ARG A 15 -9.42 22.25 21.81
CA ARG A 15 -9.38 23.07 20.59
C ARG A 15 -8.19 24.03 20.60
N THR A 16 -7.96 24.74 21.70
CA THR A 16 -6.79 25.62 21.82
C THR A 16 -5.48 24.85 21.76
N LEU A 17 -5.39 23.70 22.45
CA LEU A 17 -4.21 22.84 22.40
C LEU A 17 -3.97 22.26 21.00
N GLY A 18 -5.02 21.82 20.31
CA GLY A 18 -4.95 21.26 18.95
C GLY A 18 -4.48 22.26 17.89
N VAL A 19 -4.51 23.56 18.18
CA VAL A 19 -3.98 24.63 17.31
C VAL A 19 -2.49 24.87 17.55
N SER A 20 -1.91 24.39 18.67
CA SER A 20 -0.50 24.59 19.00
C SER A 20 0.43 23.98 17.94
N PRO A 21 1.32 24.76 17.30
CA PRO A 21 2.24 24.25 16.28
C PRO A 21 3.20 23.14 16.77
N SER A 22 3.45 23.07 18.08
CA SER A 22 4.26 21.99 18.68
C SER A 22 3.66 20.60 18.48
N LEU A 23 2.34 20.51 18.28
CA LEU A 23 1.65 19.24 18.03
C LEU A 23 1.64 18.86 16.55
N TRP A 24 2.26 19.62 15.65
CA TRP A 24 2.20 19.40 14.20
C TRP A 24 3.59 19.28 13.58
N GLN A 25 4.49 18.52 14.22
CA GLN A 25 5.82 18.20 13.67
C GLN A 25 5.77 17.21 12.51
N VAL A 26 4.75 16.36 12.47
CA VAL A 26 4.49 15.41 11.39
C VAL A 26 3.05 15.63 10.93
N LEU A 27 2.79 15.51 9.65
CA LEU A 27 1.45 15.63 9.06
C LEU A 27 1.32 14.61 7.93
N ASP A 28 0.29 13.77 8.00
CA ASP A 28 -0.06 12.84 6.95
C ASP A 28 -1.41 13.24 6.34
N LEU A 29 -1.36 13.66 5.08
CA LEU A 29 -2.50 14.10 4.28
C LEU A 29 -3.02 13.00 3.34
N ARG A 30 -2.36 11.84 3.21
CA ARG A 30 -2.77 10.78 2.27
C ARG A 30 -4.23 10.30 2.46
N PRO A 31 -4.76 10.23 3.70
CA PRO A 31 -6.18 9.92 3.96
C PRO A 31 -7.21 10.90 3.44
N HIS A 32 -6.79 12.14 3.18
CA HIS A 32 -7.68 13.27 3.05
C HIS A 32 -7.43 13.96 1.73
N LYS A 33 -8.49 14.43 1.09
CA LYS A 33 -8.30 15.37 -0.01
C LYS A 33 -7.79 16.68 0.59
N CYS A 34 -6.54 17.04 0.28
CA CYS A 34 -5.99 18.33 0.66
C CYS A 34 -6.04 19.26 -0.56
N ASP A 35 -7.04 20.12 -0.59
CA ASP A 35 -7.10 21.23 -1.53
C ASP A 35 -6.46 22.50 -0.93
N SER A 36 -6.46 23.58 -1.70
CA SER A 36 -5.87 24.86 -1.30
C SER A 36 -6.53 25.41 -0.03
N ASP A 37 -7.86 25.30 0.07
CA ASP A 37 -8.63 25.81 1.22
C ASP A 37 -8.30 25.03 2.50
N ALA A 38 -8.21 23.70 2.41
CA ALA A 38 -7.77 22.85 3.51
C ALA A 38 -6.34 23.20 3.95
N ALA A 39 -5.42 23.43 3.01
CA ALA A 39 -4.06 23.82 3.34
C ALA A 39 -3.98 25.20 4.00
N VAL A 40 -4.75 26.19 3.53
CA VAL A 40 -4.83 27.51 4.16
C VAL A 40 -5.36 27.41 5.60
N ALA A 41 -6.38 26.57 5.83
CA ALA A 41 -6.92 26.32 7.16
C ALA A 41 -5.91 25.64 8.11
N LEU A 42 -5.00 24.82 7.57
CA LEU A 42 -3.96 24.12 8.33
C LEU A 42 -2.70 24.96 8.53
N ALA A 43 -2.42 25.94 7.66
CA ALA A 43 -1.19 26.72 7.66
C ALA A 43 -0.77 27.31 9.03
N PRO A 44 -1.68 27.88 9.85
CA PRO A 44 -1.30 28.41 11.17
C PRO A 44 -0.72 27.35 12.12
N ARG A 45 -1.10 26.09 11.93
CA ARG A 45 -0.69 24.94 12.77
C ARG A 45 0.64 24.35 12.29
N CYS A 46 0.96 24.47 11.00
CA CYS A 46 2.08 23.79 10.35
C CYS A 46 3.42 24.54 10.43
N ARG A 47 3.56 25.57 11.26
CA ARG A 47 4.80 26.38 11.36
C ARG A 47 6.04 25.56 11.74
N ASN A 48 5.87 24.56 12.60
CA ASN A 48 6.95 23.67 13.07
C ASN A 48 6.92 22.29 12.39
N LEU A 49 6.25 22.19 11.24
CA LEU A 49 6.13 20.94 10.52
C LEU A 49 7.51 20.52 9.97
N GLN A 50 7.91 19.30 10.29
CA GLN A 50 9.17 18.68 9.88
C GLN A 50 8.97 17.56 8.87
N LYS A 51 7.89 16.79 8.99
CA LYS A 51 7.59 15.66 8.09
C LYS A 51 6.21 15.80 7.48
N LEU A 52 6.13 15.71 6.17
CA LEU A 52 4.89 15.81 5.44
C LEU A 52 4.72 14.61 4.50
N ARG A 53 3.56 13.95 4.61
CA ARG A 53 3.12 12.97 3.64
C ARG A 53 1.86 13.42 2.94
N PHE A 54 1.75 13.15 1.65
CA PHE A 54 0.59 13.55 0.87
C PHE A 54 0.32 12.55 -0.26
N ARG A 55 -0.89 12.64 -0.83
CA ARG A 55 -1.30 11.85 -1.99
C ARG A 55 -1.83 12.76 -3.07
N GLY A 56 -1.37 12.56 -4.30
CA GLY A 56 -1.85 13.30 -5.46
C GLY A 56 -1.20 14.68 -5.62
N ALA A 57 -1.22 15.19 -6.86
CA ALA A 57 -0.63 16.48 -7.20
C ALA A 57 -1.41 17.68 -6.62
N GLU A 58 -2.73 17.58 -6.48
CA GLU A 58 -3.54 18.64 -5.85
C GLU A 58 -3.02 18.93 -4.43
N SER A 59 -2.75 17.88 -3.66
CA SER A 59 -2.16 18.01 -2.33
C SER A 59 -0.75 18.60 -2.39
N ALA A 60 0.04 18.27 -3.41
CA ALA A 60 1.40 18.79 -3.61
C ALA A 60 1.40 20.31 -3.84
N ASP A 61 0.50 20.80 -4.69
CA ASP A 61 0.34 22.23 -4.95
C ASP A 61 -0.15 22.95 -3.69
N ALA A 62 -0.99 22.29 -2.90
CA ALA A 62 -1.48 22.81 -1.62
C ALA A 62 -0.37 22.91 -0.54
N ILE A 63 0.72 22.12 -0.63
CA ILE A 63 1.86 22.19 0.32
C ILE A 63 2.43 23.61 0.40
N ILE A 64 2.47 24.30 -0.73
CA ILE A 64 2.98 25.67 -0.84
C ILE A 64 2.23 26.62 0.12
N GLN A 65 0.95 26.34 0.37
CA GLN A 65 0.07 27.12 1.24
C GLN A 65 0.17 26.77 2.73
N LEU A 66 0.82 25.64 3.10
CA LEU A 66 0.97 25.25 4.51
C LEU A 66 1.91 26.17 5.31
N GLN A 67 2.68 27.04 4.62
CA GLN A 67 3.65 27.97 5.23
C GLN A 67 4.66 27.31 6.19
N ALA A 68 4.89 26.00 6.03
CA ALA A 68 5.93 25.29 6.76
C ALA A 68 7.30 25.78 6.29
N LYS A 69 8.18 26.12 7.23
CA LYS A 69 9.54 26.63 6.90
C LYS A 69 10.65 25.65 7.24
N SER A 70 10.33 24.58 7.95
CA SER A 70 11.31 23.65 8.54
C SER A 70 11.03 22.20 8.14
N LEU A 71 10.48 21.97 6.95
CA LEU A 71 10.30 20.61 6.43
C LEU A 71 11.66 19.98 6.17
N CYS A 72 11.88 18.83 6.80
CA CYS A 72 13.06 17.99 6.64
C CYS A 72 12.74 16.73 5.81
N GLU A 73 11.49 16.28 5.81
CA GLU A 73 11.06 15.08 5.10
C GLU A 73 9.75 15.32 4.35
N ILE A 74 9.76 15.08 3.04
CA ILE A 74 8.58 15.14 2.19
C ILE A 74 8.46 13.80 1.46
N SER A 75 7.28 13.20 1.56
CA SER A 75 6.94 11.95 0.88
C SER A 75 5.58 12.05 0.20
N GLY A 76 5.49 11.65 -1.06
CA GLY A 76 4.28 11.77 -1.86
C GLY A 76 4.03 10.58 -2.78
N ASP A 77 2.81 10.02 -2.71
CA ASP A 77 2.33 8.96 -3.59
C ASP A 77 1.31 9.50 -4.62
N TYR A 78 1.05 8.78 -5.72
CA TYR A 78 0.11 9.20 -6.77
C TYR A 78 0.45 10.56 -7.41
N CYS A 79 1.75 10.81 -7.55
CA CYS A 79 2.33 12.10 -7.96
C CYS A 79 2.42 12.31 -9.49
N ARG A 80 1.71 11.52 -10.31
CA ARG A 80 1.82 11.54 -11.79
C ARG A 80 1.62 12.92 -12.44
N LYS A 81 0.86 13.79 -11.77
CA LYS A 81 0.54 15.14 -12.24
C LYS A 81 1.49 16.22 -11.72
N ILE A 82 2.40 15.92 -10.79
CA ILE A 82 3.40 16.87 -10.28
C ILE A 82 4.34 17.28 -11.41
N THR A 83 4.70 18.56 -11.46
CA THR A 83 5.57 19.14 -12.49
C THR A 83 6.85 19.69 -11.89
N ASP A 84 7.81 20.01 -12.75
CA ASP A 84 9.04 20.71 -12.38
C ASP A 84 8.77 22.00 -11.61
N ALA A 85 7.78 22.79 -12.04
CA ALA A 85 7.42 24.04 -11.37
C ALA A 85 7.01 23.80 -9.91
N THR A 86 6.14 22.80 -9.66
CA THR A 86 5.72 22.43 -8.30
C THR A 86 6.94 22.02 -7.46
N LEU A 87 7.83 21.19 -8.00
CA LEU A 87 9.02 20.72 -7.30
C LEU A 87 10.04 21.83 -7.04
N SER A 88 10.28 22.72 -7.99
CA SER A 88 11.20 23.86 -7.83
C SER A 88 10.69 24.80 -6.73
N VAL A 89 9.38 25.04 -6.63
CA VAL A 89 8.81 25.86 -5.56
C VAL A 89 8.93 25.16 -4.20
N ILE A 90 8.69 23.84 -4.14
CA ILE A 90 8.90 23.06 -2.92
C ILE A 90 10.36 23.12 -2.49
N ALA A 91 11.31 22.91 -3.40
CA ALA A 91 12.73 22.94 -3.11
C ALA A 91 13.19 24.32 -2.63
N ALA A 92 12.80 25.40 -3.33
CA ALA A 92 13.18 26.77 -3.00
C ALA A 92 12.66 27.24 -1.63
N ARG A 93 11.59 26.64 -1.11
CA ARG A 93 11.02 27.00 0.20
C ARG A 93 11.60 26.23 1.38
N HIS A 94 12.25 25.10 1.13
CA HIS A 94 12.63 24.15 2.18
C HIS A 94 14.12 23.78 2.08
N GLU A 95 15.00 24.75 2.34
CA GLU A 95 16.46 24.55 2.28
C GLU A 95 16.98 23.49 3.28
N SER A 96 16.22 23.22 4.35
CA SER A 96 16.52 22.22 5.37
C SER A 96 16.05 20.80 5.01
N LEU A 97 15.62 20.57 3.78
CA LEU A 97 15.12 19.28 3.34
C LEU A 97 16.24 18.22 3.33
N GLU A 98 16.05 17.15 4.10
CA GLU A 98 16.99 16.03 4.21
C GLU A 98 16.52 14.82 3.39
N SER A 99 15.22 14.65 3.17
CA SER A 99 14.66 13.49 2.50
C SER A 99 13.49 13.90 1.61
N LEU A 100 13.60 13.63 0.31
CA LEU A 100 12.52 13.82 -0.66
C LEU A 100 12.20 12.49 -1.35
N GLN A 101 10.94 12.06 -1.28
CA GLN A 101 10.46 10.83 -1.89
C GLN A 101 9.20 11.11 -2.69
N LEU A 102 9.20 10.78 -3.98
CA LEU A 102 8.01 10.84 -4.85
C LEU A 102 7.88 9.54 -5.64
N GLY A 103 6.79 8.82 -5.43
CA GLY A 103 6.56 7.48 -5.97
C GLY A 103 5.62 6.69 -5.04
N PRO A 104 5.21 5.46 -5.39
CA PRO A 104 5.76 4.64 -6.46
C PRO A 104 5.27 5.05 -7.86
N ASP A 105 4.19 5.80 -8.01
CA ASP A 105 3.66 6.18 -9.33
C ASP A 105 4.65 6.90 -10.26
N PHE A 106 4.43 6.73 -11.57
CA PHE A 106 5.29 7.28 -12.61
C PHE A 106 5.18 8.80 -12.69
N CYS A 107 6.22 9.50 -12.25
CA CYS A 107 6.31 10.96 -12.24
C CYS A 107 6.83 11.51 -13.58
N GLU A 108 6.14 11.20 -14.67
CA GLU A 108 6.62 11.47 -16.05
C GLU A 108 6.78 12.97 -16.40
N ARG A 109 6.16 13.85 -15.61
CA ARG A 109 6.18 15.30 -15.78
C ARG A 109 7.31 15.98 -14.99
N ILE A 110 8.10 15.18 -14.28
CA ILE A 110 9.31 15.62 -13.59
C ILE A 110 10.51 15.34 -14.50
N SER A 111 11.34 16.34 -14.71
CA SER A 111 12.53 16.28 -15.55
C SER A 111 13.82 16.51 -14.75
N SER A 112 14.95 16.40 -15.44
CA SER A 112 16.28 16.71 -14.91
C SER A 112 16.40 18.15 -14.38
N ASP A 113 15.62 19.10 -14.89
CA ASP A 113 15.66 20.49 -14.42
C ASP A 113 15.09 20.64 -13.01
N ALA A 114 14.06 19.87 -12.65
CA ALA A 114 13.57 19.82 -11.27
C ALA A 114 14.62 19.23 -10.33
N ILE A 115 15.33 18.18 -10.75
CA ILE A 115 16.40 17.57 -9.97
C ILE A 115 17.55 18.58 -9.76
N LYS A 116 17.92 19.35 -10.79
CA LYS A 116 18.90 20.45 -10.68
C LYS A 116 18.43 21.50 -9.67
N ALA A 117 17.16 21.91 -9.74
CA ALA A 117 16.58 22.86 -8.79
C ALA A 117 16.62 22.33 -7.34
N ILE A 118 16.26 21.06 -7.13
CA ILE A 118 16.36 20.38 -5.83
C ILE A 118 17.80 20.38 -5.33
N ALA A 119 18.76 20.02 -6.19
CA ALA A 119 20.17 19.97 -5.82
C ALA A 119 20.68 21.34 -5.34
N ILE A 120 20.33 22.41 -6.05
CA ILE A 120 20.79 23.77 -5.75
C ILE A 120 20.12 24.31 -4.47
N CYS A 121 18.82 24.06 -4.28
CA CYS A 121 18.05 24.66 -3.19
C CYS A 121 18.13 23.86 -1.88
N CYS A 122 18.43 22.57 -1.91
CA CYS A 122 18.38 21.67 -0.75
C CYS A 122 19.76 21.07 -0.42
N PRO A 123 20.73 21.86 0.08
CA PRO A 123 22.10 21.38 0.32
C PRO A 123 22.22 20.34 1.46
N GLN A 124 21.21 20.23 2.32
CA GLN A 124 21.15 19.25 3.42
C GLN A 124 20.59 17.88 2.99
N LEU A 125 20.29 17.70 1.71
CA LEU A 125 19.67 16.48 1.20
C LEU A 125 20.56 15.26 1.46
N ARG A 126 19.98 14.26 2.14
CA ARG A 126 20.58 12.96 2.45
C ARG A 126 19.98 11.84 1.63
N ARG A 127 18.70 11.95 1.26
CA ARG A 127 17.97 10.96 0.46
C ARG A 127 17.12 11.61 -0.61
N LEU A 128 17.24 11.11 -1.83
CA LEU A 128 16.39 11.48 -2.96
C LEU A 128 15.87 10.21 -3.62
N ARG A 129 14.56 9.97 -3.58
CA ARG A 129 13.95 8.82 -4.23
C ARG A 129 12.81 9.26 -5.13
N LEU A 130 12.95 9.05 -6.43
CA LEU A 130 11.99 9.45 -7.44
C LEU A 130 11.65 8.24 -8.32
N SER A 131 10.39 8.14 -8.73
CA SER A 131 9.89 7.03 -9.54
C SER A 131 9.32 7.49 -10.87
N GLY A 132 9.61 6.76 -11.95
CA GLY A 132 9.05 6.95 -13.29
C GLY A 132 9.40 8.26 -13.98
N ILE A 133 10.64 8.74 -13.80
CA ILE A 133 11.16 9.88 -14.55
C ILE A 133 11.63 9.39 -15.93
N ARG A 134 11.30 10.12 -16.99
CA ARG A 134 11.69 9.74 -18.36
C ARG A 134 13.19 9.83 -18.58
N GLU A 135 13.82 10.91 -18.12
CA GLU A 135 15.25 11.13 -18.34
C GLU A 135 15.88 11.85 -17.16
N VAL A 136 16.94 11.24 -16.62
CA VAL A 136 17.81 11.82 -15.60
C VAL A 136 19.21 12.00 -16.19
N ASP A 137 19.49 13.22 -16.64
CA ASP A 137 20.72 13.60 -17.32
C ASP A 137 21.92 13.73 -16.36
N GLY A 138 23.11 13.70 -16.95
CA GLY A 138 24.35 13.83 -16.19
C GLY A 138 24.50 15.18 -15.49
N ASP A 139 23.95 16.26 -16.04
CA ASP A 139 24.03 17.60 -15.44
C ASP A 139 23.26 17.67 -14.12
N ALA A 140 22.08 17.06 -14.04
CA ALA A 140 21.28 16.95 -12.83
C ALA A 140 21.97 16.13 -11.76
N ILE A 141 22.53 14.98 -12.12
CA ILE A 141 23.27 14.12 -11.18
C ILE A 141 24.55 14.82 -10.71
N ASN A 142 25.27 15.51 -11.61
CA ASN A 142 26.44 16.28 -11.25
C ASN A 142 26.10 17.49 -10.36
N ALA A 143 24.92 18.10 -10.53
CA ALA A 143 24.43 19.13 -9.62
C ALA A 143 24.21 18.54 -8.21
N LEU A 144 23.59 17.36 -8.10
CA LEU A 144 23.44 16.66 -6.82
C LEU A 144 24.80 16.38 -6.18
N ALA A 145 25.78 15.88 -6.95
CA ALA A 145 27.14 15.61 -6.46
C ALA A 145 27.84 16.88 -5.93
N ARG A 146 27.63 18.04 -6.57
CA ARG A 146 28.28 19.30 -6.20
C ARG A 146 27.65 19.97 -4.98
N HIS A 147 26.32 20.01 -4.94
CA HIS A 147 25.57 20.81 -3.96
C HIS A 147 25.08 19.99 -2.76
N CYS A 148 24.78 18.70 -2.91
CA CYS A 148 24.27 17.83 -1.85
C CYS A 148 25.35 16.88 -1.31
N ARG A 149 26.36 17.43 -0.61
CA ARG A 149 27.54 16.67 -0.15
C ARG A 149 27.25 15.56 0.87
N ASN A 150 26.07 15.58 1.47
CA ASN A 150 25.61 14.59 2.45
C ASN A 150 24.64 13.55 1.84
N LEU A 151 24.48 13.54 0.51
CA LEU A 151 23.55 12.65 -0.20
C LEU A 151 24.07 11.20 -0.14
N MET A 152 23.39 10.36 0.65
CA MET A 152 23.77 8.97 0.91
C MET A 152 22.89 7.96 0.18
N ASP A 153 21.66 8.34 -0.21
CA ASP A 153 20.68 7.44 -0.80
C ASP A 153 20.05 8.09 -2.04
N ILE A 154 20.21 7.43 -3.18
CA ILE A 154 19.56 7.80 -4.44
C ILE A 154 18.73 6.60 -4.90
N GLY A 155 17.43 6.83 -5.09
CA GLY A 155 16.53 5.91 -5.79
C GLY A 155 16.01 6.56 -7.05
N LEU A 156 16.39 6.05 -8.21
CA LEU A 156 15.86 6.45 -9.52
C LEU A 156 15.14 5.23 -10.09
N ILE A 157 13.89 5.05 -9.68
CA ILE A 157 13.15 3.81 -9.87
C ILE A 157 12.22 3.95 -11.07
N ASP A 158 12.02 2.88 -11.83
CA ASP A 158 11.13 2.86 -12.99
C ASP A 158 11.45 3.97 -14.02
N CYS A 159 12.68 4.50 -14.01
CA CYS A 159 13.09 5.59 -14.90
C CYS A 159 13.52 5.04 -16.26
N LEU A 160 13.19 5.73 -17.36
CA LEU A 160 13.47 5.19 -18.70
C LEU A 160 14.94 5.29 -19.09
N ASN A 161 15.60 6.42 -18.79
CA ASN A 161 17.02 6.66 -19.04
C ASN A 161 17.65 7.37 -17.84
N VAL A 162 18.81 6.89 -17.39
CA VAL A 162 19.59 7.49 -16.30
C VAL A 162 21.06 7.52 -16.73
N ASP A 163 21.73 8.67 -16.58
CA ASP A 163 23.17 8.77 -16.88
C ASP A 163 24.00 7.98 -15.86
N GLU A 164 24.47 6.81 -16.28
CA GLU A 164 25.19 5.87 -15.42
C GLU A 164 26.59 6.35 -15.07
N LEU A 165 27.20 7.16 -15.95
CA LEU A 165 28.52 7.76 -15.72
C LEU A 165 28.44 8.79 -14.61
N ALA A 166 27.45 9.69 -14.69
CA ALA A 166 27.30 10.77 -13.73
C ALA A 166 26.98 10.27 -12.31
N LEU A 167 26.24 9.15 -12.17
CA LEU A 167 26.02 8.51 -10.87
C LEU A 167 27.32 8.12 -10.16
N GLY A 168 28.37 7.79 -10.93
CA GLY A 168 29.71 7.53 -10.41
C GLY A 168 30.41 8.75 -9.78
N ASN A 169 29.90 9.96 -10.00
CA ASN A 169 30.47 11.19 -9.45
C ASN A 169 29.91 11.53 -8.05
N VAL A 170 28.86 10.86 -7.59
CA VAL A 170 28.26 11.09 -6.27
C VAL A 170 29.02 10.30 -5.20
N LEU A 171 30.20 10.80 -4.80
CA LEU A 171 31.12 10.09 -3.89
C LEU A 171 30.57 9.83 -2.47
N SER A 172 29.54 10.58 -2.04
CA SER A 172 28.87 10.42 -0.75
C SER A 172 27.88 9.26 -0.71
N LEU A 173 27.59 8.64 -1.87
CA LEU A 173 26.54 7.63 -2.02
C LEU A 173 26.87 6.34 -1.27
N ARG A 174 25.93 5.89 -0.44
CA ARG A 174 25.96 4.62 0.28
C ARG A 174 24.98 3.60 -0.29
N PHE A 175 23.85 4.07 -0.79
CA PHE A 175 22.76 3.25 -1.30
C PHE A 175 22.27 3.79 -2.64
N LEU A 176 22.19 2.91 -3.63
CA LEU A 176 21.69 3.23 -4.96
C LEU A 176 20.60 2.23 -5.35
N SER A 177 19.45 2.72 -5.81
CA SER A 177 18.45 1.90 -6.48
C SER A 177 18.20 2.46 -7.88
N VAL A 178 18.32 1.59 -8.87
CA VAL A 178 17.94 1.81 -10.27
C VAL A 178 16.89 0.78 -10.69
N ALA A 179 16.11 0.27 -9.74
CA ALA A 179 15.17 -0.81 -9.99
C ALA A 179 14.12 -0.42 -11.04
N GLY A 180 13.82 -1.33 -11.97
CA GLY A 180 12.89 -1.09 -13.06
C GLY A 180 13.37 -0.09 -14.11
N THR A 181 14.61 0.39 -14.02
CA THR A 181 15.17 1.24 -15.09
C THR A 181 15.45 0.41 -16.34
N THR A 182 15.11 0.98 -17.49
CA THR A 182 15.34 0.37 -18.79
C THR A 182 16.58 0.98 -19.45
N ASN A 183 17.14 0.31 -20.47
CA ASN A 183 18.25 0.83 -21.30
C ASN A 183 19.57 1.15 -20.56
N MET A 184 19.82 0.52 -19.41
CA MET A 184 21.06 0.75 -18.66
C MET A 184 22.27 0.18 -19.39
N LYS A 185 23.27 1.03 -19.64
CA LYS A 185 24.57 0.62 -20.20
C LYS A 185 25.47 0.10 -19.09
N TRP A 186 25.23 -1.16 -18.70
CA TRP A 186 25.96 -1.80 -17.59
C TRP A 186 27.48 -1.75 -17.72
N SER A 187 28.05 -1.78 -18.92
CA SER A 187 29.50 -1.64 -19.11
C SER A 187 30.05 -0.30 -18.58
N LEU A 188 29.31 0.79 -18.79
CA LEU A 188 29.66 2.13 -18.30
C LEU A 188 29.42 2.26 -16.80
N ALA A 189 28.30 1.73 -16.31
CA ALA A 189 27.97 1.68 -14.89
C ALA A 189 29.09 0.96 -14.10
N LEU A 190 29.51 -0.22 -14.56
CA LEU A 190 30.57 -1.02 -13.93
C LEU A 190 31.89 -0.28 -13.78
N GLN A 191 32.28 0.52 -14.78
CA GLN A 191 33.55 1.24 -14.80
C GLN A 191 33.61 2.35 -13.73
N ASN A 192 32.47 2.87 -13.31
CA ASN A 192 32.38 4.05 -12.45
C ASN A 192 31.83 3.70 -11.06
N TRP A 193 30.79 2.88 -10.96
CA TRP A 193 30.17 2.54 -9.68
C TRP A 193 31.07 1.68 -8.81
N SER A 194 31.96 0.89 -9.41
CA SER A 194 32.96 0.11 -8.67
C SER A 194 33.98 0.96 -7.93
N LYS A 195 34.14 2.23 -8.33
CA LYS A 195 35.05 3.19 -7.71
C LYS A 195 34.39 4.01 -6.60
N LEU A 196 33.07 3.87 -6.39
CA LEU A 196 32.36 4.62 -5.36
C LEU A 196 32.85 4.17 -3.96
N PRO A 197 33.42 5.07 -3.15
CA PRO A 197 34.15 4.69 -1.94
C PRO A 197 33.24 4.29 -0.77
N ASN A 198 31.94 4.58 -0.86
CA ASN A 198 30.98 4.36 0.22
C ASN A 198 29.80 3.47 -0.17
N LEU A 199 29.70 3.05 -1.44
CA LEU A 199 28.56 2.30 -1.95
C LEU A 199 28.50 0.92 -1.30
N MET A 200 27.48 0.72 -0.46
CA MET A 200 27.29 -0.48 0.36
C MET A 200 26.14 -1.36 -0.15
N GLY A 201 25.07 -0.73 -0.63
CA GLY A 201 23.90 -1.41 -1.17
C GLY A 201 23.56 -0.92 -2.57
N LEU A 202 23.29 -1.85 -3.48
CA LEU A 202 22.85 -1.58 -4.84
C LEU A 202 21.60 -2.40 -5.16
N ASP A 203 20.57 -1.75 -5.68
CA ASP A 203 19.35 -2.40 -6.13
C ASP A 203 19.18 -2.21 -7.65
N VAL A 204 19.19 -3.34 -8.35
CA VAL A 204 19.06 -3.48 -9.80
C VAL A 204 17.88 -4.37 -10.16
N SER A 205 16.95 -4.58 -9.22
CA SER A 205 15.76 -5.41 -9.42
C SER A 205 14.97 -4.95 -10.65
N ARG A 206 14.39 -5.88 -11.42
CA ARG A 206 13.58 -5.58 -12.62
C ARG A 206 14.36 -4.86 -13.73
N THR A 207 15.67 -5.09 -13.84
CA THR A 207 16.51 -4.59 -14.93
C THR A 207 17.02 -5.74 -15.82
N ASP A 208 17.72 -5.39 -16.89
CA ASP A 208 18.34 -6.32 -17.84
C ASP A 208 19.80 -6.70 -17.48
N ILE A 209 20.21 -6.49 -16.22
CA ILE A 209 21.56 -6.82 -15.76
C ILE A 209 21.89 -8.30 -15.99
N ILE A 210 23.10 -8.58 -16.49
CA ILE A 210 23.57 -9.92 -16.83
C ILE A 210 24.52 -10.50 -15.75
N PRO A 211 24.69 -11.83 -15.66
CA PRO A 211 25.51 -12.48 -14.62
C PRO A 211 26.94 -11.94 -14.51
N ASN A 212 27.61 -11.74 -15.66
CA ASN A 212 28.97 -11.22 -15.70
C ASN A 212 29.08 -9.79 -15.14
N ALA A 213 28.03 -8.97 -15.26
CA ALA A 213 28.01 -7.63 -14.67
C ALA A 213 27.96 -7.72 -13.14
N VAL A 214 27.11 -8.59 -12.58
CA VAL A 214 27.02 -8.82 -11.13
C VAL A 214 28.35 -9.32 -10.56
N LEU A 215 28.98 -10.30 -11.21
CA LEU A 215 30.30 -10.82 -10.79
C LEU A 215 31.39 -9.74 -10.83
N ARG A 216 31.35 -8.83 -11.82
CA ARG A 216 32.27 -7.70 -11.91
C ARG A 216 32.03 -6.67 -10.82
N LEU A 217 30.77 -6.32 -10.51
CA LEU A 217 30.44 -5.45 -9.37
C LEU A 217 30.98 -6.02 -8.07
N PHE A 218 30.78 -7.32 -7.82
CA PHE A 218 31.28 -7.97 -6.62
C PHE A 218 32.80 -8.06 -6.56
N SER A 219 33.49 -8.33 -7.66
CA SER A 219 34.95 -8.39 -7.67
C SER A 219 35.63 -7.02 -7.61
N SER A 220 35.03 -5.99 -8.22
CA SER A 220 35.70 -4.69 -8.41
C SER A 220 35.33 -3.65 -7.35
N SER A 221 34.22 -3.82 -6.63
CA SER A 221 33.72 -2.82 -5.68
C SER A 221 34.00 -3.25 -4.23
N PRO A 222 35.04 -2.79 -3.54
CA PRO A 222 35.39 -3.30 -2.21
C PRO A 222 34.33 -3.00 -1.14
N CYS A 223 33.60 -1.90 -1.29
CA CYS A 223 32.63 -1.42 -0.30
C CYS A 223 31.24 -2.03 -0.46
N LEU A 224 30.93 -2.56 -1.66
CA LEU A 224 29.61 -3.12 -1.97
C LEU A 224 29.43 -4.43 -1.21
N LYS A 225 28.42 -4.46 -0.32
CA LYS A 225 28.07 -5.62 0.49
C LYS A 225 26.82 -6.33 0.01
N ILE A 226 25.83 -5.58 -0.47
CA ILE A 226 24.50 -6.09 -0.79
C ILE A 226 24.11 -5.68 -2.20
N LEU A 227 23.68 -6.66 -3.00
CA LEU A 227 23.07 -6.42 -4.30
C LEU A 227 21.68 -7.06 -4.35
N CYS A 228 20.65 -6.27 -4.62
CA CYS A 228 19.29 -6.75 -4.83
C CYS A 228 18.99 -6.82 -6.32
N ALA A 229 18.57 -7.98 -6.80
CA ALA A 229 18.29 -8.27 -8.20
C ALA A 229 17.05 -9.17 -8.28
N LEU A 230 15.93 -8.70 -7.75
CA LEU A 230 14.65 -9.39 -7.83
C LEU A 230 14.06 -9.22 -9.23
N TYR A 231 13.64 -10.32 -9.87
CA TYR A 231 13.09 -10.32 -11.22
C TYR A 231 14.03 -9.74 -12.27
N CYS A 232 15.23 -10.31 -12.40
CA CYS A 232 16.18 -9.95 -13.46
C CYS A 232 16.27 -11.11 -14.47
N PRO A 233 15.54 -11.08 -15.60
CA PRO A 233 15.37 -12.26 -16.46
C PRO A 233 16.68 -12.89 -16.94
N ALA A 234 17.69 -12.07 -17.28
CA ALA A 234 18.98 -12.56 -17.74
C ALA A 234 19.80 -13.28 -16.65
N LEU A 235 19.58 -12.94 -15.37
CA LEU A 235 20.20 -13.67 -14.25
C LEU A 235 19.47 -14.98 -13.98
N GLU A 236 18.13 -14.92 -13.98
CA GLU A 236 17.26 -16.02 -13.57
C GLU A 236 17.22 -17.16 -14.60
N GLN A 237 17.50 -16.86 -15.87
CA GLN A 237 17.60 -17.86 -16.94
C GLN A 237 18.98 -18.53 -17.01
N ASP A 238 20.02 -17.99 -16.36
CA ASP A 238 21.37 -18.57 -16.36
C ASP A 238 21.52 -19.61 -15.24
N ALA A 239 21.36 -20.88 -15.58
CA ALA A 239 21.45 -22.00 -14.64
C ALA A 239 22.81 -22.09 -13.90
N ASN A 240 23.91 -21.66 -14.53
CA ASN A 240 25.23 -21.67 -13.89
C ASN A 240 25.33 -20.56 -12.85
N PHE A 241 24.75 -19.40 -13.13
CA PHE A 241 24.70 -18.31 -12.16
C PHE A 241 23.81 -18.65 -10.97
N VAL A 242 22.62 -19.20 -11.24
CA VAL A 242 21.64 -19.60 -10.21
C VAL A 242 22.20 -20.67 -9.26
N SER A 243 23.02 -21.59 -9.77
CA SER A 243 23.64 -22.64 -8.94
C SER A 243 24.88 -22.19 -8.17
N ASN A 244 25.45 -21.02 -8.50
CA ASN A 244 26.67 -20.51 -7.88
C ASN A 244 26.39 -19.46 -6.81
N ASN A 245 26.32 -19.91 -5.55
CA ASN A 245 26.00 -19.06 -4.40
C ASN A 245 27.24 -18.48 -3.68
N ASN A 246 28.45 -18.64 -4.22
CA ASN A 246 29.66 -18.16 -3.53
C ASN A 246 30.12 -16.80 -4.06
N HIS A 247 29.66 -15.73 -3.43
CA HIS A 247 30.00 -14.35 -3.78
C HIS A 247 31.03 -13.71 -2.84
N LYS A 248 31.95 -14.51 -2.24
CA LYS A 248 33.06 -14.04 -1.40
C LYS A 248 32.61 -13.14 -0.22
N GLY A 249 31.52 -13.50 0.45
CA GLY A 249 30.99 -12.77 1.61
C GLY A 249 30.13 -11.55 1.26
N LYS A 250 29.72 -11.40 0.00
CA LYS A 250 28.72 -10.41 -0.44
C LYS A 250 27.37 -11.08 -0.61
N LEU A 251 26.31 -10.32 -0.36
CA LEU A 251 24.95 -10.79 -0.40
C LEU A 251 24.28 -10.48 -1.74
N LEU A 252 23.68 -11.51 -2.33
CA LEU A 252 22.83 -11.39 -3.50
C LEU A 252 21.40 -11.72 -3.08
N LEU A 253 20.47 -10.77 -3.23
CA LEU A 253 19.05 -10.99 -2.99
C LEU A 253 18.33 -11.12 -4.34
N SER A 254 17.95 -12.34 -4.70
CA SER A 254 17.19 -12.68 -5.91
C SER A 254 16.07 -13.68 -5.59
N PHE A 255 15.24 -14.02 -6.57
CA PHE A 255 14.18 -15.02 -6.40
C PHE A 255 14.66 -16.46 -6.27
N PHE A 256 15.88 -16.75 -6.71
CA PHE A 256 16.50 -18.07 -6.59
C PHE A 256 17.38 -18.21 -5.34
N THR A 257 17.59 -17.14 -4.59
CA THR A 257 18.28 -17.16 -3.28
C THR A 257 17.28 -17.22 -2.13
N ASP A 258 17.70 -17.73 -0.97
CA ASP A 258 16.95 -17.60 0.28
C ASP A 258 17.23 -16.22 0.90
N ILE A 259 16.31 -15.27 0.68
CA ILE A 259 16.49 -13.87 1.09
C ILE A 259 16.69 -13.76 2.61
N PHE A 260 16.02 -14.60 3.40
CA PHE A 260 16.12 -14.55 4.85
C PHE A 260 17.48 -15.03 5.33
N LYS A 261 17.95 -16.15 4.77
CA LYS A 261 19.28 -16.70 5.07
C LYS A 261 20.40 -15.74 4.66
N GLU A 262 20.29 -15.15 3.48
CA GLU A 262 21.22 -14.13 3.03
C GLU A 262 21.23 -12.98 4.03
N VAL A 263 20.11 -12.32 4.30
CA VAL A 263 20.05 -11.19 5.25
C VAL A 263 20.52 -11.60 6.66
N ALA A 264 20.27 -12.83 7.11
CA ALA A 264 20.76 -13.34 8.39
C ALA A 264 22.28 -13.40 8.46
N SER A 265 22.97 -13.71 7.35
CA SER A 265 24.44 -13.76 7.29
C SER A 265 25.14 -12.42 7.56
N LEU A 266 24.40 -11.30 7.54
CA LEU A 266 24.90 -10.00 7.98
C LEU A 266 25.16 -9.94 9.49
N PHE A 267 24.60 -10.88 10.25
CA PHE A 267 24.71 -10.95 11.71
C PHE A 267 25.59 -12.15 12.09
N ALA A 268 26.53 -11.94 13.01
CA ALA A 268 27.54 -12.94 13.36
C ALA A 268 27.00 -14.17 14.14
N ASP A 269 25.73 -14.15 14.59
CA ASP A 269 25.23 -15.00 15.68
C ASP A 269 23.80 -15.54 15.47
N THR A 270 23.41 -15.88 14.23
CA THR A 270 22.05 -16.38 13.93
C THR A 270 22.05 -17.86 13.56
N THR A 271 22.09 -18.75 14.57
CA THR A 271 22.09 -20.21 14.34
C THR A 271 20.72 -20.87 14.45
N ASN A 272 19.62 -20.17 14.81
CA ASN A 272 18.34 -20.87 15.03
C ASN A 272 17.05 -20.20 14.49
N LYS A 273 17.08 -19.00 13.90
CA LYS A 273 15.86 -18.28 13.45
C LYS A 273 16.03 -17.41 12.20
N GLU A 274 16.73 -17.88 11.18
CA GLU A 274 17.00 -17.16 9.91
C GLU A 274 15.75 -16.47 9.33
N ARG A 275 14.61 -17.17 9.32
CA ARG A 275 13.33 -16.66 8.82
C ARG A 275 12.83 -15.42 9.56
N ASN A 276 13.19 -15.20 10.82
CA ASN A 276 12.76 -14.05 11.61
C ASN A 276 13.78 -12.88 11.64
N VAL A 277 14.81 -12.88 10.80
CA VAL A 277 15.93 -11.91 10.87
C VAL A 277 15.50 -10.44 10.99
N PHE A 278 14.51 -10.00 10.21
CA PHE A 278 14.00 -8.63 10.29
C PHE A 278 13.36 -8.33 11.65
N MET A 279 12.64 -9.29 12.24
CA MET A 279 12.04 -9.14 13.55
C MET A 279 13.10 -9.07 14.65
N GLU A 280 14.11 -9.93 14.58
CA GLU A 280 15.21 -9.95 15.53
C GLU A 280 16.00 -8.64 15.49
N TRP A 281 16.36 -8.17 14.29
CA TRP A 281 17.00 -6.87 14.10
C TRP A 281 16.19 -5.72 14.73
N ARG A 282 14.88 -5.66 14.46
CA ARG A 282 14.02 -4.61 15.03
C ARG A 282 14.01 -4.62 16.56
N ASN A 283 14.12 -5.80 17.17
CA ASN A 283 14.08 -6.04 18.62
C ASN A 283 15.46 -5.95 19.32
N LEU A 284 16.55 -5.71 18.59
CA LEU A 284 17.87 -5.54 19.20
C LEU A 284 17.89 -4.37 20.20
N LYS A 285 18.36 -4.63 21.42
CA LYS A 285 18.47 -3.61 22.50
C LYS A 285 19.50 -2.53 22.18
N THR A 286 20.61 -2.92 21.55
CA THR A 286 21.68 -2.03 21.10
C THR A 286 21.75 -2.09 19.59
N LYS A 287 21.51 -0.94 18.94
CA LYS A 287 21.51 -0.85 17.48
C LYS A 287 22.79 -0.21 16.98
N ASP A 288 23.48 -0.87 16.05
CA ASP A 288 24.51 -0.23 15.25
C ASP A 288 23.82 0.64 14.19
N ARG A 289 24.05 1.96 14.27
CA ARG A 289 23.47 2.93 13.34
C ARG A 289 23.77 2.59 11.88
N LYS A 290 24.97 2.09 11.56
CA LYS A 290 25.31 1.73 10.17
C LYS A 290 24.47 0.55 9.69
N MET A 291 24.21 -0.40 10.57
CA MET A 291 23.43 -1.58 10.26
C MET A 291 21.94 -1.27 10.16
N ASP A 292 21.44 -0.37 11.01
CA ASP A 292 20.08 0.17 10.92
C ASP A 292 19.85 0.87 9.58
N ASP A 293 20.81 1.66 9.09
CA ASP A 293 20.69 2.30 7.77
C ASP A 293 20.53 1.26 6.65
N VAL A 294 21.31 0.17 6.71
CA VAL A 294 21.26 -0.94 5.73
C VAL A 294 19.90 -1.64 5.78
N MET A 295 19.44 -2.00 6.98
CA MET A 295 18.20 -2.75 7.15
C MET A 295 16.97 -1.89 6.79
N ASN A 296 16.97 -0.60 7.15
CA ASN A 296 15.91 0.33 6.70
C ASN A 296 15.90 0.49 5.19
N TRP A 297 17.07 0.56 4.55
CA TRP A 297 17.16 0.61 3.09
C TRP A 297 16.66 -0.68 2.44
N LEU A 298 17.06 -1.86 2.95
CA LEU A 298 16.60 -3.17 2.51
C LEU A 298 15.08 -3.31 2.58
N GLU A 299 14.47 -2.97 3.72
CA GLU A 299 13.01 -3.01 3.85
C GLU A 299 12.32 -2.14 2.79
N TRP A 300 12.88 -0.96 2.53
CA TRP A 300 12.33 -0.01 1.58
C TRP A 300 12.39 -0.53 0.13
N ILE A 301 13.55 -1.02 -0.32
CA ILE A 301 13.69 -1.55 -1.70
C ILE A 301 12.92 -2.85 -1.89
N LEU A 302 12.90 -3.74 -0.89
CA LEU A 302 12.19 -5.02 -0.99
C LEU A 302 10.68 -4.77 -1.07
N SER A 303 10.14 -3.88 -0.23
CA SER A 303 8.72 -3.53 -0.31
C SER A 303 8.33 -2.91 -1.64
N HIS A 304 9.21 -2.08 -2.23
CA HIS A 304 8.96 -1.48 -3.54
C HIS A 304 9.00 -2.53 -4.66
N SER A 305 10.07 -3.31 -4.75
CA SER A 305 10.25 -4.31 -5.81
C SER A 305 9.17 -5.39 -5.74
N LEU A 306 8.83 -5.88 -4.55
CA LEU A 306 7.77 -6.89 -4.38
C LEU A 306 6.39 -6.34 -4.77
N LEU A 307 6.07 -5.09 -4.43
CA LEU A 307 4.83 -4.46 -4.89
C LEU A 307 4.77 -4.40 -6.41
N ARG A 308 5.85 -3.94 -7.07
CA ARG A 308 5.90 -3.88 -8.54
C ARG A 308 5.76 -5.23 -9.21
N ILE A 309 6.36 -6.26 -8.63
CA ILE A 309 6.30 -7.62 -9.16
C ILE A 309 4.89 -8.19 -8.97
N ALA A 310 4.24 -7.89 -7.84
CA ALA A 310 2.85 -8.23 -7.61
C ALA A 310 1.92 -7.55 -8.64
N GLU A 311 2.12 -6.25 -8.90
CA GLU A 311 1.36 -5.48 -9.90
C GLU A 311 1.53 -6.02 -11.33
N SER A 312 2.74 -6.43 -11.72
CA SER A 312 2.98 -6.99 -13.05
C SER A 312 2.61 -8.48 -13.19
N ASN A 313 2.40 -9.16 -12.06
CA ASN A 313 2.09 -10.59 -11.93
C ASN A 313 2.76 -11.50 -13.00
N PRO A 314 4.10 -11.52 -13.09
CA PRO A 314 4.78 -12.25 -14.14
C PRO A 314 4.67 -13.76 -13.90
N GLN A 315 4.63 -14.53 -14.99
CA GLN A 315 4.51 -15.99 -14.93
C GLN A 315 5.75 -16.63 -14.29
N GLY A 316 5.55 -17.77 -13.62
CA GLY A 316 6.64 -18.58 -13.05
C GLY A 316 7.11 -18.17 -11.65
N LEU A 317 6.50 -17.16 -11.02
CA LEU A 317 6.87 -16.71 -9.67
C LEU A 317 6.09 -17.37 -8.53
N ASP A 318 5.20 -18.33 -8.81
CA ASP A 318 4.41 -18.97 -7.75
C ASP A 318 5.30 -19.63 -6.70
N ASN A 319 6.34 -20.35 -7.12
CA ASN A 319 7.29 -20.96 -6.19
C ASN A 319 7.95 -19.92 -5.26
N PHE A 320 8.32 -18.76 -5.79
CA PHE A 320 8.89 -17.68 -4.99
C PHE A 320 7.86 -17.15 -3.97
N TRP A 321 6.65 -16.83 -4.42
CA TRP A 321 5.59 -16.32 -3.56
C TRP A 321 5.21 -17.30 -2.45
N LEU A 322 5.10 -18.59 -2.78
CA LEU A 322 4.71 -19.66 -1.87
C LEU A 322 5.81 -20.02 -0.86
N SER A 323 7.09 -19.93 -1.25
CA SER A 323 8.22 -20.31 -0.41
C SER A 323 8.66 -19.21 0.56
N GLN A 324 8.76 -17.97 0.07
CA GLN A 324 9.32 -16.86 0.86
C GLN A 324 8.66 -15.51 0.60
N GLY A 325 8.11 -15.24 -0.59
CA GLY A 325 7.60 -13.91 -0.97
C GLY A 325 6.42 -13.43 -0.11
N ALA A 326 5.42 -14.29 0.13
CA ALA A 326 4.29 -13.95 1.00
C ALA A 326 4.75 -13.63 2.43
N TYR A 327 5.64 -14.45 2.98
CA TYR A 327 6.19 -14.26 4.32
C TYR A 327 7.10 -13.01 4.40
N LEU A 328 7.82 -12.68 3.33
CA LEU A 328 8.61 -11.45 3.22
C LEU A 328 7.72 -10.21 3.28
N LEU A 329 6.62 -10.18 2.53
CA LEU A 329 5.64 -9.10 2.63
C LEU A 329 5.07 -8.99 4.06
N LEU A 330 4.66 -10.11 4.68
CA LEU A 330 4.18 -10.13 6.07
C LEU A 330 5.22 -9.60 7.07
N SER A 331 6.50 -9.92 6.87
CA SER A 331 7.60 -9.40 7.68
C SER A 331 7.77 -7.89 7.51
N LEU A 332 7.67 -7.39 6.27
CA LEU A 332 7.79 -5.96 5.94
C LEU A 332 6.62 -5.13 6.48
N MET A 333 5.43 -5.70 6.62
CA MET A 333 4.30 -5.04 7.29
C MET A 333 4.57 -4.69 8.75
N ARG A 334 5.58 -5.29 9.39
CA ARG A 334 6.03 -4.95 10.75
C ARG A 334 7.17 -3.92 10.77
N SER A 335 7.53 -3.33 9.64
CA SER A 335 8.55 -2.27 9.56
C SER A 335 8.16 -1.05 10.39
N ALA A 336 9.15 -0.29 10.88
CA ALA A 336 8.92 1.02 11.49
C ALA A 336 8.61 2.11 10.45
N GLN A 337 8.85 1.84 9.16
CA GLN A 337 8.61 2.75 8.06
C GLN A 337 7.18 2.57 7.54
N GLU A 338 6.30 3.54 7.77
CA GLU A 338 4.89 3.44 7.36
C GLU A 338 4.73 3.21 5.83
N GLU A 339 5.59 3.78 4.99
CA GLU A 339 5.58 3.53 3.54
C GLU A 339 5.86 2.07 3.19
N VAL A 340 6.76 1.42 3.94
CA VAL A 340 7.09 -0.01 3.76
C VAL A 340 5.88 -0.85 4.13
N GLN A 341 5.19 -0.50 5.22
CA GLN A 341 3.95 -1.19 5.63
C GLN A 341 2.88 -1.08 4.53
N GLU A 342 2.73 0.09 3.90
CA GLU A 342 1.76 0.33 2.81
C GLU A 342 2.06 -0.48 1.57
N ARG A 343 3.30 -0.44 1.10
CA ARG A 343 3.68 -1.23 -0.07
C ARG A 343 3.58 -2.72 0.21
N ALA A 344 3.93 -3.16 1.42
CA ALA A 344 3.80 -4.56 1.81
C ALA A 344 2.34 -5.02 1.89
N ALA A 345 1.46 -4.23 2.51
CA ALA A 345 0.03 -4.52 2.58
C ALA A 345 -0.64 -4.50 1.20
N THR A 346 -0.30 -3.51 0.37
CA THR A 346 -0.79 -3.43 -1.02
C THR A 346 -0.26 -4.61 -1.83
N GLY A 347 1.02 -4.95 -1.69
CA GLY A 347 1.63 -6.11 -2.33
C GLY A 347 0.92 -7.42 -1.96
N LEU A 348 0.55 -7.60 -0.69
CA LEU A 348 -0.25 -8.76 -0.25
C LEU A 348 -1.66 -8.77 -0.85
N ALA A 349 -2.32 -7.61 -0.93
CA ALA A 349 -3.63 -7.49 -1.54
C ALA A 349 -3.60 -7.78 -3.05
N THR A 350 -2.52 -7.39 -3.73
CA THR A 350 -2.37 -7.49 -5.18
C THR A 350 -1.89 -8.87 -5.63
N PHE A 351 -0.86 -9.46 -5.01
CA PHE A 351 -0.25 -10.69 -5.53
C PHE A 351 -1.16 -11.93 -5.45
N VAL A 352 -2.20 -11.90 -4.60
CA VAL A 352 -3.17 -13.00 -4.52
C VAL A 352 -4.20 -12.95 -5.64
N VAL A 353 -4.41 -11.81 -6.29
CA VAL A 353 -5.38 -11.63 -7.36
C VAL A 353 -4.76 -12.08 -8.69
N ILE A 354 -5.48 -12.96 -9.40
CA ILE A 354 -5.08 -13.42 -10.74
C ILE A 354 -5.70 -12.53 -11.81
N ASP A 355 -6.98 -12.21 -11.63
CA ASP A 355 -7.77 -11.44 -12.59
C ASP A 355 -8.66 -10.46 -11.81
N ASP A 356 -8.42 -9.17 -12.02
CA ASP A 356 -9.17 -8.07 -11.39
C ASP A 356 -10.63 -8.00 -11.89
N GLU A 357 -10.91 -8.45 -13.12
CA GLU A 357 -12.27 -8.40 -13.69
C GLU A 357 -13.18 -9.47 -13.07
N ASN A 358 -12.63 -10.66 -12.87
CA ASN A 358 -13.36 -11.81 -12.33
C ASN A 358 -13.20 -11.99 -10.81
N ALA A 359 -12.48 -11.07 -10.14
CA ALA A 359 -12.13 -11.14 -8.72
C ALA A 359 -11.55 -12.52 -8.31
N SER A 360 -10.86 -13.20 -9.23
CA SER A 360 -10.34 -14.54 -9.00
C SER A 360 -8.99 -14.48 -8.28
N ILE A 361 -8.80 -15.36 -7.30
CA ILE A 361 -7.58 -15.39 -6.51
C ILE A 361 -6.83 -16.72 -6.64
N HIS A 362 -5.51 -16.67 -6.45
CA HIS A 362 -4.67 -17.86 -6.44
C HIS A 362 -4.69 -18.50 -5.04
N SER A 363 -5.46 -19.58 -4.87
CA SER A 363 -5.62 -20.28 -3.58
C SER A 363 -4.31 -20.59 -2.87
N GLY A 364 -3.29 -21.09 -3.58
CA GLY A 364 -1.98 -21.34 -2.97
C GLY A 364 -1.31 -20.09 -2.38
N ARG A 365 -1.37 -18.94 -3.10
CA ARG A 365 -0.78 -17.68 -2.64
C ARG A 365 -1.54 -17.14 -1.44
N ALA A 366 -2.86 -17.23 -1.46
CA ALA A 366 -3.73 -16.85 -0.36
C ALA A 366 -3.45 -17.70 0.90
N GLU A 367 -3.34 -19.02 0.77
CA GLU A 367 -2.99 -19.92 1.88
C GLU A 367 -1.56 -19.71 2.38
N ALA A 368 -0.62 -19.30 1.52
CA ALA A 368 0.73 -18.95 1.94
C ALA A 368 0.76 -17.74 2.89
N VAL A 369 -0.20 -16.81 2.77
CA VAL A 369 -0.36 -15.69 3.72
C VAL A 369 -0.86 -16.15 5.08
N MET A 370 -1.62 -17.25 5.15
CA MET A 370 -2.11 -17.77 6.43
C MET A 370 -1.01 -18.40 7.29
N ARG A 371 0.06 -18.90 6.65
CA ARG A 371 1.16 -19.57 7.34
C ARG A 371 1.81 -18.63 8.36
N ASP A 372 2.40 -19.23 9.39
CA ASP A 372 3.15 -18.52 10.43
C ASP A 372 2.38 -17.39 11.15
N GLY A 373 1.05 -17.50 11.23
CA GLY A 373 0.18 -16.53 11.90
C GLY A 373 -0.01 -15.24 11.11
N GLY A 374 0.11 -15.26 9.78
CA GLY A 374 -0.01 -14.07 8.95
C GLY A 374 -1.39 -13.40 9.01
N ILE A 375 -2.48 -14.16 9.19
CA ILE A 375 -3.82 -13.60 9.38
C ILE A 375 -3.86 -12.73 10.64
N GLY A 376 -3.40 -13.23 11.78
CA GLY A 376 -3.34 -12.44 13.02
C GLY A 376 -2.54 -11.16 12.90
N LEU A 377 -1.49 -11.15 12.08
CA LEU A 377 -0.72 -9.93 11.78
C LEU A 377 -1.51 -8.93 10.96
N LEU A 378 -2.18 -9.38 9.89
CA LEU A 378 -3.05 -8.53 9.09
C LEU A 378 -4.16 -7.92 9.95
N LEU A 379 -4.77 -8.71 10.82
CA LEU A 379 -5.82 -8.28 11.74
C LEU A 379 -5.30 -7.29 12.79
N ASN A 380 -4.14 -7.55 13.39
CA ASN A 380 -3.52 -6.62 14.36
C ASN A 380 -3.14 -5.28 13.72
N LEU A 381 -2.67 -5.31 12.47
CA LEU A 381 -2.39 -4.09 11.70
C LEU A 381 -3.69 -3.38 11.31
N ALA A 382 -4.72 -4.09 10.88
CA ALA A 382 -6.04 -3.49 10.63
C ALA A 382 -6.64 -2.80 11.87
N ARG A 383 -6.38 -3.31 13.08
CA ARG A 383 -6.78 -2.67 14.34
C ARG A 383 -5.96 -1.43 14.70
N SER A 384 -4.65 -1.51 14.51
CA SER A 384 -3.70 -0.47 14.98
C SER A 384 -3.45 0.63 13.96
N TRP A 385 -3.68 0.35 12.69
CA TRP A 385 -3.35 1.27 11.61
C TRP A 385 -4.48 2.25 11.35
N ARG A 386 -4.13 3.53 11.38
CA ARG A 386 -5.05 4.69 11.45
C ARG A 386 -6.12 4.76 10.37
N GLU A 387 -5.94 4.03 9.26
CA GLU A 387 -6.89 4.00 8.15
C GLU A 387 -7.31 2.58 7.78
N GLY A 388 -6.49 1.55 8.05
CA GLY A 388 -6.82 0.14 7.77
C GLY A 388 -7.17 -0.20 6.31
N LEU A 389 -6.97 0.72 5.35
CA LEU A 389 -7.44 0.54 3.97
C LEU A 389 -6.74 -0.64 3.28
N GLN A 390 -5.41 -0.62 3.21
CA GLN A 390 -4.65 -1.66 2.49
C GLN A 390 -4.76 -3.01 3.18
N THR A 391 -4.77 -3.02 4.51
CA THR A 391 -5.01 -4.26 5.28
C THR A 391 -6.42 -4.77 5.10
N GLY A 392 -7.43 -3.89 5.08
CA GLY A 392 -8.83 -4.24 4.80
C GLY A 392 -8.98 -4.87 3.42
N ARG A 393 -8.37 -4.25 2.40
CA ARG A 393 -8.34 -4.77 1.02
C ARG A 393 -7.67 -6.14 0.94
N ALA A 394 -6.52 -6.30 1.61
CA ALA A 394 -5.83 -7.59 1.67
C ALA A 394 -6.72 -8.68 2.31
N ILE A 395 -7.36 -8.37 3.44
CA ILE A 395 -8.27 -9.30 4.13
C ILE A 395 -9.47 -9.64 3.24
N ALA A 396 -10.05 -8.66 2.56
CA ALA A 396 -11.18 -8.87 1.66
C ALA A 396 -10.82 -9.83 0.52
N ASN A 397 -9.74 -9.54 -0.22
CA ASN A 397 -9.28 -10.38 -1.32
C ASN A 397 -8.93 -11.80 -0.86
N LEU A 398 -8.25 -11.93 0.27
CA LEU A 398 -7.88 -13.22 0.85
C LEU A 398 -9.11 -14.05 1.24
N SER A 399 -10.17 -13.41 1.74
CA SER A 399 -11.40 -14.08 2.21
C SER A 399 -12.26 -14.65 1.09
N VAL A 400 -11.89 -14.46 -0.18
CA VAL A 400 -12.49 -15.20 -1.31
C VAL A 400 -12.17 -16.70 -1.20
N ASN A 401 -11.04 -17.08 -0.56
CA ASN A 401 -10.68 -18.47 -0.30
C ASN A 401 -11.32 -18.93 1.01
N ALA A 402 -12.05 -20.06 0.99
CA ALA A 402 -12.78 -20.57 2.15
C ALA A 402 -11.88 -20.91 3.35
N ASN A 403 -10.68 -21.45 3.14
CA ASN A 403 -9.75 -21.76 4.21
C ASN A 403 -9.26 -20.47 4.90
N VAL A 404 -8.97 -19.44 4.11
CA VAL A 404 -8.57 -18.14 4.65
C VAL A 404 -9.73 -17.45 5.35
N ALA A 405 -10.93 -17.46 4.75
CA ALA A 405 -12.15 -16.92 5.34
C ALA A 405 -12.40 -17.50 6.75
N LYS A 406 -12.29 -18.82 6.88
CA LYS A 406 -12.40 -19.51 8.16
C LYS A 406 -11.35 -19.03 9.17
N ALA A 407 -10.08 -18.95 8.79
CA ALA A 407 -9.03 -18.45 9.69
C ALA A 407 -9.24 -16.98 10.08
N VAL A 408 -9.66 -16.13 9.14
CA VAL A 408 -10.03 -14.73 9.41
C VAL A 408 -11.16 -14.67 10.44
N ALA A 409 -12.18 -15.52 10.34
CA ALA A 409 -13.27 -15.60 11.30
C ALA A 409 -12.78 -16.06 12.68
N GLU A 410 -12.02 -17.15 12.75
CA GLU A 410 -11.47 -17.74 13.99
C GLU A 410 -10.54 -16.78 14.74
N GLU A 411 -9.77 -15.95 14.04
CA GLU A 411 -8.88 -14.95 14.63
C GLU A 411 -9.58 -13.62 14.97
N GLY A 412 -10.91 -13.57 14.89
CA GLY A 412 -11.73 -12.41 15.28
C GLY A 412 -11.80 -11.31 14.23
N GLY A 413 -11.48 -11.62 12.97
CA GLY A 413 -11.51 -10.70 11.82
C GLY A 413 -12.88 -10.11 11.53
N ILE A 414 -13.97 -10.87 11.75
CA ILE A 414 -15.35 -10.41 11.58
C ILE A 414 -15.62 -9.12 12.39
N SER A 415 -15.23 -9.11 13.68
CA SER A 415 -15.41 -7.94 14.55
C SER A 415 -14.61 -6.72 14.07
N ILE A 416 -13.43 -6.95 13.50
CA ILE A 416 -12.57 -5.88 12.97
C ILE A 416 -13.20 -5.30 11.71
N LEU A 417 -13.62 -6.15 10.77
CA LEU A 417 -14.27 -5.71 9.53
C LEU A 417 -15.59 -4.99 9.81
N ALA A 418 -16.42 -5.49 10.72
CA ALA A 418 -17.64 -4.81 11.14
C ALA A 418 -17.36 -3.41 11.72
N ASN A 419 -16.26 -3.23 12.45
CA ASN A 419 -15.82 -1.92 12.95
C ASN A 419 -15.28 -1.01 11.83
N LEU A 420 -14.46 -1.55 10.92
CA LEU A 420 -13.93 -0.81 9.77
C LEU A 420 -15.03 -0.38 8.80
N ALA A 421 -16.09 -1.17 8.64
CA ALA A 421 -17.28 -0.81 7.86
C ALA A 421 -17.94 0.47 8.37
N ARG A 422 -17.79 0.84 9.66
CA ARG A 422 -18.31 2.09 10.22
C ARG A 422 -17.42 3.31 9.96
N SER A 423 -16.33 3.15 9.18
CA SER A 423 -15.39 4.23 8.88
C SER A 423 -16.05 5.40 8.15
N MET A 424 -15.48 6.60 8.34
CA MET A 424 -15.82 7.78 7.55
C MET A 424 -15.05 7.83 6.22
N ASN A 425 -13.98 7.06 6.09
CA ASN A 425 -13.27 6.90 4.82
C ASN A 425 -14.05 5.90 3.95
N ARG A 426 -14.55 6.37 2.80
CA ARG A 426 -15.35 5.58 1.86
C ARG A 426 -14.64 4.31 1.44
N LEU A 427 -13.36 4.41 1.09
CA LEU A 427 -12.57 3.28 0.61
C LEU A 427 -12.40 2.21 1.70
N VAL A 428 -12.20 2.63 2.95
CA VAL A 428 -12.06 1.69 4.09
C VAL A 428 -13.36 0.94 4.34
N ALA A 429 -14.48 1.67 4.29
CA ALA A 429 -15.80 1.08 4.43
C ALA A 429 -16.12 0.11 3.28
N GLU A 430 -15.72 0.46 2.06
CA GLU A 430 -15.88 -0.37 0.85
C GLU A 430 -15.15 -1.71 0.99
N GLU A 431 -13.87 -1.69 1.33
CA GLU A 431 -13.07 -2.91 1.50
C GLU A 431 -13.57 -3.75 2.67
N ALA A 432 -13.98 -3.11 3.78
CA ALA A 432 -14.54 -3.81 4.92
C ALA A 432 -15.88 -4.50 4.60
N ALA A 433 -16.75 -3.83 3.84
CA ALA A 433 -18.00 -4.41 3.34
C ALA A 433 -17.71 -5.58 2.38
N GLY A 434 -16.69 -5.47 1.53
CA GLY A 434 -16.24 -6.56 0.66
C GLY A 434 -15.74 -7.78 1.43
N GLY A 435 -14.96 -7.57 2.49
CA GLY A 435 -14.53 -8.65 3.38
C GLY A 435 -15.71 -9.33 4.08
N LEU A 436 -16.70 -8.57 4.56
CA LEU A 436 -17.93 -9.12 5.14
C LEU A 436 -18.77 -9.88 4.10
N TRP A 437 -18.82 -9.40 2.85
CA TRP A 437 -19.50 -10.10 1.76
C TRP A 437 -18.85 -11.47 1.52
N ASN A 438 -17.52 -11.52 1.38
CA ASN A 438 -16.81 -12.78 1.16
C ASN A 438 -16.98 -13.75 2.34
N LEU A 439 -16.91 -13.27 3.59
CA LEU A 439 -17.14 -14.09 4.78
C LEU A 439 -18.58 -14.62 4.87
N SER A 440 -19.58 -13.81 4.46
CA SER A 440 -21.00 -14.18 4.51
C SER A 440 -21.42 -15.31 3.57
N VAL A 441 -20.54 -15.70 2.64
CA VAL A 441 -20.74 -16.90 1.80
C VAL A 441 -20.72 -18.18 2.64
N GLY A 442 -19.91 -18.22 3.71
CA GLY A 442 -19.85 -19.37 4.62
C GLY A 442 -20.97 -19.33 5.65
N GLU A 443 -21.77 -20.41 5.72
CA GLU A 443 -22.91 -20.53 6.64
C GLU A 443 -22.47 -20.41 8.11
N GLU A 444 -21.31 -20.95 8.46
CA GLU A 444 -20.73 -20.91 9.80
C GLU A 444 -20.36 -19.49 10.27
N HIS A 445 -20.20 -18.53 9.35
CA HIS A 445 -19.79 -17.16 9.68
C HIS A 445 -20.97 -16.21 9.87
N LYS A 446 -22.16 -16.53 9.31
CA LYS A 446 -23.30 -15.60 9.26
C LYS A 446 -23.74 -15.13 10.65
N ALA A 447 -23.90 -16.06 11.59
CA ALA A 447 -24.25 -15.76 12.97
C ALA A 447 -23.19 -14.87 13.66
N ALA A 448 -21.91 -15.12 13.42
CA ALA A 448 -20.84 -14.30 13.97
C ALA A 448 -20.80 -12.88 13.36
N ILE A 449 -21.15 -12.73 12.08
CA ILE A 449 -21.29 -11.42 11.42
C ILE A 449 -22.43 -10.62 12.05
N ALA A 450 -23.57 -11.27 12.28
CA ALA A 450 -24.71 -10.69 12.98
C ALA A 450 -24.33 -10.25 14.41
N GLU A 451 -23.74 -11.15 15.20
CA GLU A 451 -23.34 -10.88 16.60
C GLU A 451 -22.28 -9.77 16.73
N ALA A 452 -21.41 -9.58 15.73
CA ALA A 452 -20.47 -8.47 15.66
C ALA A 452 -21.12 -7.12 15.28
N GLY A 453 -22.43 -7.09 15.05
CA GLY A 453 -23.19 -5.94 14.57
C GLY A 453 -22.88 -5.60 13.10
N GLY A 454 -22.41 -6.58 12.33
CA GLY A 454 -22.09 -6.42 10.90
C GLY A 454 -23.32 -6.06 10.07
N VAL A 455 -24.46 -6.71 10.33
CA VAL A 455 -25.73 -6.45 9.64
C VAL A 455 -26.10 -4.96 9.75
N LYS A 456 -26.13 -4.43 10.97
CA LYS A 456 -26.40 -2.99 11.19
C LYS A 456 -25.38 -2.10 10.49
N ALA A 457 -24.09 -2.43 10.53
CA ALA A 457 -23.06 -1.63 9.88
C ALA A 457 -23.25 -1.56 8.35
N LEU A 458 -23.64 -2.67 7.71
CA LEU A 458 -23.92 -2.74 6.27
C LEU A 458 -25.16 -1.92 5.90
N VAL A 459 -26.22 -1.98 6.71
CA VAL A 459 -27.43 -1.15 6.51
C VAL A 459 -27.13 0.34 6.68
N ASP A 460 -26.38 0.71 7.72
CA ASP A 460 -25.94 2.09 7.94
C ASP A 460 -25.12 2.62 6.74
N LEU A 461 -24.30 1.77 6.10
CA LEU A 461 -23.52 2.14 4.90
C LEU A 461 -24.41 2.47 3.71
N ILE A 462 -25.45 1.66 3.47
CA ILE A 462 -26.41 1.91 2.38
C ILE A 462 -27.03 3.31 2.54
N PHE A 463 -27.51 3.64 3.73
CA PHE A 463 -28.08 4.97 3.98
C PHE A 463 -27.07 6.08 3.78
N LYS A 464 -25.85 5.91 4.30
CA LYS A 464 -24.79 6.91 4.26
C LYS A 464 -24.32 7.26 2.84
N TRP A 465 -24.14 6.25 1.99
CA TRP A 465 -23.52 6.43 0.67
C TRP A 465 -24.50 6.46 -0.50
N SER A 466 -25.79 6.19 -0.26
CA SER A 466 -26.85 6.24 -1.30
C SER A 466 -26.97 7.59 -2.02
N VAL A 467 -26.56 8.70 -1.38
CA VAL A 467 -26.73 10.06 -1.91
C VAL A 467 -25.43 10.65 -2.46
N THR A 468 -24.27 10.17 -2.00
CA THR A 468 -22.97 10.82 -2.19
C THR A 468 -22.08 10.17 -3.25
N GLY A 469 -22.59 9.19 -3.99
CA GLY A 469 -21.82 8.43 -4.97
C GLY A 469 -20.85 7.46 -4.30
N GLY A 470 -21.20 6.18 -4.34
CA GLY A 470 -20.46 5.10 -3.67
C GLY A 470 -20.93 3.73 -4.09
N GLU A 471 -21.20 3.54 -5.38
CA GLU A 471 -21.78 2.31 -5.94
C GLU A 471 -21.03 1.05 -5.48
N GLY A 472 -19.69 1.06 -5.47
CA GLY A 472 -18.89 -0.06 -4.97
C GLY A 472 -19.08 -0.37 -3.48
N VAL A 473 -19.42 0.61 -2.64
CA VAL A 473 -19.80 0.37 -1.23
C VAL A 473 -21.20 -0.22 -1.15
N LEU A 474 -22.14 0.32 -1.93
CA LEU A 474 -23.54 -0.09 -1.92
C LEU A 474 -23.69 -1.52 -2.43
N GLU A 475 -22.99 -1.88 -3.50
CA GLU A 475 -22.98 -3.21 -4.09
C GLU A 475 -22.45 -4.25 -3.10
N ARG A 476 -21.28 -4.00 -2.50
CA ARG A 476 -20.70 -4.91 -1.50
C ARG A 476 -21.58 -5.04 -0.26
N ALA A 477 -22.19 -3.93 0.20
CA ALA A 477 -23.09 -3.96 1.34
C ALA A 477 -24.37 -4.75 1.03
N ALA A 478 -24.99 -4.52 -0.13
CA ALA A 478 -26.18 -5.26 -0.57
C ALA A 478 -25.87 -6.74 -0.81
N GLY A 479 -24.73 -7.06 -1.42
CA GLY A 479 -24.28 -8.43 -1.67
C GLY A 479 -24.06 -9.23 -0.38
N ALA A 480 -23.45 -8.61 0.63
CA ALA A 480 -23.33 -9.20 1.96
C ALA A 480 -24.70 -9.41 2.62
N LEU A 481 -25.58 -8.41 2.58
CA LEU A 481 -26.94 -8.53 3.13
C LEU A 481 -27.76 -9.59 2.41
N ALA A 482 -27.60 -9.77 1.11
CA ALA A 482 -28.26 -10.82 0.36
C ALA A 482 -27.84 -12.23 0.82
N ASN A 483 -26.55 -12.45 1.07
CA ASN A 483 -26.06 -13.72 1.61
C ASN A 483 -26.55 -13.98 3.04
N LEU A 484 -26.54 -12.94 3.88
CA LEU A 484 -27.04 -13.00 5.26
C LEU A 484 -28.55 -13.23 5.30
N ALA A 485 -29.31 -12.63 4.39
CA ALA A 485 -30.76 -12.81 4.29
C ALA A 485 -31.19 -14.22 3.91
N ALA A 486 -30.27 -15.07 3.42
CA ALA A 486 -30.57 -16.49 3.19
C ALA A 486 -30.62 -17.33 4.47
N ASP A 487 -30.12 -16.81 5.61
CA ASP A 487 -30.23 -17.46 6.92
C ASP A 487 -31.43 -16.91 7.73
N ASP A 488 -32.18 -17.78 8.39
CA ASP A 488 -33.40 -17.42 9.12
C ASP A 488 -33.16 -16.36 10.20
N LYS A 489 -32.13 -16.56 11.04
CA LYS A 489 -31.84 -15.65 12.17
C LYS A 489 -31.33 -14.30 11.67
N CYS A 490 -30.41 -14.33 10.71
CA CYS A 490 -29.84 -13.12 10.13
C CYS A 490 -30.89 -12.34 9.33
N SER A 491 -31.80 -13.01 8.61
CA SER A 491 -32.88 -12.35 7.86
C SER A 491 -33.78 -11.50 8.77
N MET A 492 -34.13 -12.01 9.96
CA MET A 492 -34.91 -11.26 10.96
C MET A 492 -34.14 -10.03 11.46
N GLU A 493 -32.84 -10.14 11.67
CA GLU A 493 -32.03 -9.00 12.08
C GLU A 493 -31.95 -7.95 10.96
N VAL A 494 -31.75 -8.36 9.71
CA VAL A 494 -31.75 -7.48 8.52
C VAL A 494 -33.05 -6.68 8.48
N ALA A 495 -34.20 -7.32 8.66
CA ALA A 495 -35.49 -6.62 8.71
C ALA A 495 -35.58 -5.66 9.91
N THR A 496 -35.20 -6.12 11.11
CA THR A 496 -35.31 -5.35 12.36
C THR A 496 -34.48 -4.06 12.35
N VAL A 497 -33.30 -4.07 11.72
CA VAL A 497 -32.43 -2.87 11.66
C VAL A 497 -32.77 -1.93 10.50
N GLY A 498 -33.87 -2.16 9.78
CA GLY A 498 -34.31 -1.32 8.66
C GLY A 498 -33.67 -1.69 7.31
N GLY A 499 -33.16 -2.90 7.17
CA GLY A 499 -32.54 -3.39 5.94
C GLY A 499 -33.51 -3.48 4.76
N VAL A 500 -34.79 -3.83 4.99
CA VAL A 500 -35.83 -3.85 3.93
C VAL A 500 -35.95 -2.48 3.28
N HIS A 501 -36.15 -1.42 4.08
CA HIS A 501 -36.22 -0.04 3.59
C HIS A 501 -34.94 0.37 2.84
N ALA A 502 -33.77 0.01 3.37
CA ALA A 502 -32.49 0.31 2.73
C ALA A 502 -32.36 -0.34 1.34
N LEU A 503 -32.74 -1.61 1.22
CA LEU A 503 -32.66 -2.38 -0.03
C LEU A 503 -33.69 -1.91 -1.06
N VAL A 504 -34.93 -1.60 -0.64
CA VAL A 504 -35.95 -1.00 -1.51
C VAL A 504 -35.48 0.35 -2.05
N LYS A 505 -34.86 1.18 -1.20
CA LYS A 505 -34.28 2.45 -1.63
C LYS A 505 -33.19 2.28 -2.68
N LEU A 506 -32.35 1.24 -2.58
CA LEU A 506 -31.35 0.92 -3.60
C LEU A 506 -32.01 0.48 -4.91
N ALA A 507 -32.96 -0.45 -4.84
CA ALA A 507 -33.71 -0.96 -5.99
C ALA A 507 -34.39 0.17 -6.78
N GLN A 508 -34.92 1.18 -6.10
CA GLN A 508 -35.60 2.33 -6.72
C GLN A 508 -34.64 3.36 -7.33
N ASN A 509 -33.57 3.72 -6.60
CA ASN A 509 -32.85 4.97 -6.86
C ASN A 509 -31.46 4.76 -7.47
N CYS A 510 -30.87 3.57 -7.35
CA CYS A 510 -29.57 3.28 -7.95
C CYS A 510 -29.72 2.92 -9.43
N LYS A 511 -28.73 3.32 -10.23
CA LYS A 511 -28.65 2.98 -11.67
C LYS A 511 -27.58 1.94 -11.98
N SER A 512 -26.77 1.57 -10.99
CA SER A 512 -25.74 0.56 -11.12
C SER A 512 -26.40 -0.83 -11.13
N GLU A 513 -26.11 -1.58 -12.19
CA GLU A 513 -26.58 -2.96 -12.40
C GLU A 513 -26.28 -3.84 -11.19
N GLY A 514 -25.01 -3.90 -10.76
CA GLY A 514 -24.58 -4.73 -9.64
C GLY A 514 -25.32 -4.38 -8.34
N VAL A 515 -25.51 -3.08 -8.05
CA VAL A 515 -26.27 -2.66 -6.86
C VAL A 515 -27.73 -3.10 -6.94
N GLN A 516 -28.38 -2.96 -8.10
CA GLN A 516 -29.78 -3.36 -8.30
C GLN A 516 -29.96 -4.87 -8.21
N GLU A 517 -29.07 -5.65 -8.83
CA GLU A 517 -29.06 -7.11 -8.77
C GLU A 517 -28.93 -7.59 -7.31
N GLN A 518 -27.93 -7.09 -6.58
CA GLN A 518 -27.74 -7.50 -5.19
C GLN A 518 -28.90 -7.07 -4.28
N ALA A 519 -29.50 -5.90 -4.52
CA ALA A 519 -30.68 -5.45 -3.78
C ALA A 519 -31.90 -6.33 -4.05
N ALA A 520 -32.16 -6.67 -5.32
CA ALA A 520 -33.23 -7.58 -5.70
C ALA A 520 -33.04 -8.97 -5.10
N ARG A 521 -31.81 -9.51 -5.16
CA ARG A 521 -31.45 -10.80 -4.56
C ARG A 521 -31.68 -10.80 -3.05
N ALA A 522 -31.31 -9.73 -2.35
CA ALA A 522 -31.55 -9.61 -0.91
C ALA A 522 -33.05 -9.57 -0.57
N LEU A 523 -33.84 -8.78 -1.31
CA LEU A 523 -35.30 -8.70 -1.13
C LEU A 523 -35.98 -10.04 -1.41
N ALA A 524 -35.53 -10.76 -2.44
CA ALA A 524 -36.00 -12.10 -2.75
C ALA A 524 -35.71 -13.09 -1.61
N ASN A 525 -34.48 -13.10 -1.08
CA ASN A 525 -34.11 -13.95 0.05
C ASN A 525 -34.92 -13.61 1.31
N LEU A 526 -35.15 -12.33 1.60
CA LEU A 526 -36.00 -11.91 2.73
C LEU A 526 -37.45 -12.37 2.57
N ALA A 527 -37.98 -12.40 1.35
CA ALA A 527 -39.34 -12.85 1.07
C ALA A 527 -39.50 -14.38 0.96
N ALA A 528 -38.40 -15.11 0.74
CA ALA A 528 -38.41 -16.56 0.49
C ALA A 528 -38.65 -17.42 1.74
N HIS A 529 -38.57 -16.83 2.94
CA HIS A 529 -38.70 -17.53 4.23
C HIS A 529 -40.12 -18.02 4.57
N GLY A 530 -41.12 -17.76 3.73
CA GLY A 530 -42.49 -18.26 3.94
C GLY A 530 -43.09 -17.78 5.26
N ASP A 531 -43.69 -18.69 6.03
CA ASP A 531 -44.27 -18.39 7.36
C ASP A 531 -43.27 -18.49 8.52
N SER A 532 -41.97 -18.76 8.25
CA SER A 532 -40.96 -18.88 9.32
C SER A 532 -40.65 -17.54 9.99
N ASN A 533 -40.88 -16.43 9.28
CA ASN A 533 -40.82 -15.08 9.80
C ASN A 533 -41.78 -14.15 9.03
N SER A 534 -41.93 -12.90 9.51
CA SER A 534 -42.80 -11.89 8.88
C SER A 534 -42.08 -11.02 7.85
N ASN A 535 -40.91 -11.44 7.34
CA ASN A 535 -40.11 -10.60 6.44
C ASN A 535 -40.75 -10.47 5.07
N ASN A 536 -41.45 -11.48 4.58
CA ASN A 536 -42.27 -11.41 3.37
C ASN A 536 -43.32 -10.28 3.43
N ALA A 537 -44.01 -10.15 4.57
CA ALA A 537 -44.97 -9.09 4.83
C ALA A 537 -44.27 -7.73 4.94
N ALA A 538 -43.11 -7.66 5.60
CA ALA A 538 -42.32 -6.43 5.68
C ALA A 538 -41.89 -5.95 4.28
N VAL A 539 -41.40 -6.84 3.41
CA VAL A 539 -41.06 -6.51 2.02
C VAL A 539 -42.28 -6.06 1.23
N GLY A 540 -43.41 -6.78 1.34
CA GLY A 540 -44.63 -6.45 0.61
C GLY A 540 -45.33 -5.17 1.08
N GLN A 541 -45.14 -4.76 2.33
CA GLN A 541 -45.72 -3.54 2.92
C GLN A 541 -44.80 -2.32 2.80
N GLU A 542 -43.51 -2.52 2.52
CA GLU A 542 -42.56 -1.43 2.37
C GLU A 542 -42.94 -0.56 1.16
N ALA A 543 -42.98 0.76 1.39
CA ALA A 543 -43.50 1.69 0.41
C ALA A 543 -42.64 1.70 -0.87
N GLY A 544 -43.27 1.42 -2.00
CA GLY A 544 -42.62 1.42 -3.31
C GLY A 544 -41.80 0.15 -3.60
N ALA A 545 -41.84 -0.87 -2.74
CA ALA A 545 -41.10 -2.12 -2.94
C ALA A 545 -41.61 -2.90 -4.16
N LEU A 546 -42.93 -3.07 -4.28
CA LEU A 546 -43.55 -3.78 -5.40
C LEU A 546 -43.33 -3.05 -6.73
N GLU A 547 -43.48 -1.73 -6.73
CA GLU A 547 -43.21 -0.89 -7.90
C GLU A 547 -41.77 -1.03 -8.36
N ALA A 548 -40.81 -1.00 -7.43
CA ALA A 548 -39.39 -1.18 -7.73
C ALA A 548 -39.11 -2.56 -8.32
N LEU A 549 -39.59 -3.63 -7.69
CA LEU A 549 -39.39 -5.00 -8.17
C LEU A 549 -39.99 -5.20 -9.56
N VAL A 550 -41.19 -4.69 -9.82
CA VAL A 550 -41.82 -4.73 -11.16
C VAL A 550 -40.98 -3.95 -12.19
N GLN A 551 -40.42 -2.80 -11.82
CA GLN A 551 -39.53 -2.05 -12.71
C GLN A 551 -38.24 -2.83 -13.03
N LEU A 552 -37.64 -3.50 -12.03
CA LEU A 552 -36.42 -4.30 -12.23
C LEU A 552 -36.65 -5.48 -13.20
N THR A 553 -37.84 -6.09 -13.24
CA THR A 553 -38.16 -7.13 -14.24
C THR A 553 -38.11 -6.64 -15.70
N ARG A 554 -38.09 -5.31 -15.92
CA ARG A 554 -37.97 -4.68 -17.24
C ARG A 554 -36.56 -4.13 -17.49
N SER A 555 -35.60 -4.45 -16.62
CA SER A 555 -34.22 -4.04 -16.77
C SER A 555 -33.63 -4.57 -18.09
N PRO A 556 -32.81 -3.77 -18.80
CA PRO A 556 -32.04 -4.26 -19.94
C PRO A 556 -30.92 -5.23 -19.54
N HIS A 557 -30.65 -5.34 -18.22
CA HIS A 557 -29.63 -6.20 -17.66
C HIS A 557 -30.23 -7.53 -17.18
N ASP A 558 -29.74 -8.63 -17.72
CA ASP A 558 -30.28 -9.96 -17.46
C ASP A 558 -30.05 -10.43 -16.02
N GLY A 559 -28.98 -9.98 -15.34
CA GLY A 559 -28.75 -10.31 -13.92
C GLY A 559 -29.73 -9.62 -12.98
N VAL A 560 -30.22 -8.43 -13.35
CA VAL A 560 -31.17 -7.64 -12.55
C VAL A 560 -32.61 -8.14 -12.73
N ARG A 561 -32.95 -8.67 -13.91
CA ARG A 561 -34.29 -9.14 -14.26
C ARG A 561 -34.56 -10.52 -13.68
#